data_AF-A0A7C3DG14-F1
#
_entry.id   AF-A0A7C3DG14-F1
#
_cell.length_a   1.000
_cell.length_b   1.000
_cell.length_c   1.000
_cell.angle_alpha   90.00
_cell.angle_beta   90.00
_cell.angle_gamma   90.00
#
_symmetry.space_group_name_H-M   'P 1'
#
loop_
_entity.id
_entity.type
_entity.pdbx_description
1 polymer ?
#
loop_
_entity_poly.entity_id
_entity_poly.type
_entity_poly.pdbx_seq_one_letter_code
_entity_poly.pdbx_strand_id
1 'polypeptide(L)'
;MNTVTFDLKAVPALRWTGRILATLLFLFWGSFFVEHLIEWFVKPFPATPPTFVWLGQAGHLLMLLGLLALWRWEVAGSLLVILTSLAFFACAAGANFPLCFGVTALPAAPLLLCAWRRRAAGHG
;
A
#
# COMPACT_ATOMS: atom_id res chain seq x y z
N MET A 1 7.92 21.33 -30.44
CA MET A 1 7.93 22.10 -29.18
C MET A 1 6.76 21.74 -28.23
N ASN A 2 6.17 20.53 -28.35
CA ASN A 2 5.00 20.08 -27.55
C ASN A 2 5.31 18.93 -26.57
N THR A 3 6.47 18.28 -26.70
CA THR A 3 6.87 17.14 -25.87
C THR A 3 7.35 17.56 -24.49
N VAL A 4 8.01 18.72 -24.39
CA VAL A 4 8.61 19.21 -23.12
C VAL A 4 7.53 19.68 -22.13
N THR A 5 6.44 20.27 -22.59
CA THR A 5 5.36 20.80 -21.73
C THR A 5 4.43 19.72 -21.17
N PHE A 6 4.21 18.62 -21.91
CA PHE A 6 3.44 17.47 -21.41
C PHE A 6 4.16 16.77 -20.25
N ASP A 7 5.48 16.68 -20.31
CA ASP A 7 6.28 15.97 -19.30
C ASP A 7 6.27 16.67 -17.92
N LEU A 8 6.33 18.01 -17.91
CA LEU A 8 6.35 18.81 -16.67
C LEU A 8 5.06 18.68 -15.83
N LYS A 9 3.90 18.51 -16.47
CA LYS A 9 2.61 18.37 -15.77
C LYS A 9 2.25 16.92 -15.45
N ALA A 10 2.75 15.96 -16.24
CA ALA A 10 2.46 14.54 -16.05
C ALA A 10 3.07 13.97 -14.76
N VAL A 11 4.29 14.38 -14.39
CA VAL A 11 4.95 13.86 -13.18
C VAL A 11 4.23 14.28 -11.89
N PRO A 12 3.87 15.57 -11.68
CA PRO A 12 3.06 15.95 -10.53
C PRO A 12 1.70 15.24 -10.48
N ALA A 13 1.01 15.11 -11.62
CA ALA A 13 -0.28 14.44 -11.68
C ALA A 13 -0.18 12.97 -11.26
N LEU A 14 0.78 12.21 -11.79
CA LEU A 14 1.01 10.81 -11.43
C LEU A 14 1.32 10.64 -9.93
N ARG A 15 2.13 11.53 -9.35
CA ARG A 15 2.44 11.48 -7.91
C ARG A 15 1.23 11.71 -7.04
N TRP A 16 0.41 12.69 -7.39
CA TRP A 16 -0.83 12.96 -6.66
C TRP A 16 -1.84 11.82 -6.82
N THR A 17 -1.99 11.26 -8.02
CA THR A 17 -2.81 10.07 -8.24
C THR A 17 -2.38 8.92 -7.31
N GLY A 18 -1.08 8.59 -7.27
CA GLY A 18 -0.57 7.55 -6.38
C GLY A 18 -0.83 7.82 -4.89
N ARG A 19 -0.63 9.07 -4.43
CA ARG A 19 -0.86 9.47 -3.03
C ARG A 19 -2.34 9.47 -2.63
N ILE A 20 -3.22 9.95 -3.51
CA ILE A 20 -4.67 9.95 -3.25
C ILE A 20 -5.15 8.50 -3.14
N LEU A 21 -4.76 7.64 -4.09
CA LEU A 21 -5.09 6.22 -4.04
C LEU A 21 -4.53 5.53 -2.80
N ALA A 22 -3.27 5.80 -2.43
CA ALA A 22 -2.67 5.26 -1.21
C ALA A 22 -3.45 5.67 0.04
N THR A 23 -3.92 6.93 0.09
CA THR A 23 -4.71 7.46 1.21
C THR A 23 -6.08 6.78 1.28
N LEU A 24 -6.78 6.66 0.15
CA LEU A 24 -8.08 6.00 0.11
C LEU A 24 -7.97 4.53 0.54
N LEU A 25 -6.95 3.82 0.06
CA LEU A 25 -6.71 2.43 0.45
C LEU A 25 -6.23 2.28 1.89
N PHE A 26 -5.43 3.22 2.40
CA PHE A 26 -5.04 3.24 3.81
C PHE A 26 -6.26 3.38 4.72
N LEU A 27 -7.20 4.28 4.37
CA LEU A 27 -8.44 4.45 5.13
C LEU A 27 -9.35 3.21 5.02
N PHE A 28 -9.51 2.69 3.79
CA PHE A 28 -10.32 1.51 3.54
C PHE A 28 -9.81 0.29 4.32
N TRP A 29 -8.55 -0.11 4.11
CA TRP A 29 -7.96 -1.24 4.82
C TRP A 29 -7.76 -0.97 6.31
N GLY A 30 -7.49 0.29 6.69
CA GLY A 30 -7.39 0.72 8.07
C GLY A 30 -8.68 0.47 8.86
N SER A 31 -9.85 0.62 8.22
CA SER A 31 -11.11 0.28 8.86
C SER A 31 -11.21 -1.21 9.21
N PHE A 32 -10.85 -2.10 8.29
CA PHE A 32 -10.78 -3.55 8.54
C PHE A 32 -9.72 -3.88 9.59
N PHE A 33 -8.56 -3.20 9.59
CA PHE A 33 -7.55 -3.40 10.62
C PHE A 33 -8.10 -3.16 12.02
N VAL A 34 -8.86 -2.06 12.19
CA VAL A 34 -9.53 -1.72 13.46
C VAL A 34 -10.60 -2.74 13.80
N GLU A 35 -11.40 -3.18 12.83
CA GLU A 35 -12.40 -4.24 13.03
C GLU A 35 -11.76 -5.53 13.55
N HIS A 36 -10.65 -5.98 12.96
CA HIS A 36 -9.92 -7.16 13.42
C HIS A 36 -9.29 -6.94 14.80
N LEU A 37 -8.80 -5.73 15.09
CA LEU A 37 -8.29 -5.39 16.41
C LEU A 37 -9.40 -5.51 17.46
N ILE A 38 -10.58 -4.99 17.17
CA ILE A 38 -11.73 -5.07 18.08
C ILE A 38 -12.20 -6.52 18.26
N GLU A 39 -12.37 -7.24 17.16
CA GLU A 39 -12.88 -8.62 17.15
C GLU A 39 -11.99 -9.56 17.94
N TRP A 40 -10.68 -9.50 17.72
CA TRP A 40 -9.76 -10.45 18.30
C TRP A 40 -9.16 -10.01 19.63
N PHE A 41 -9.00 -8.70 19.88
CA PHE A 41 -8.24 -8.21 21.04
C PHE A 41 -9.06 -7.41 22.06
N VAL A 42 -10.29 -6.98 21.73
CA VAL A 42 -11.10 -6.11 22.61
C VAL A 42 -12.39 -6.77 23.07
N LYS A 43 -13.19 -7.34 22.16
CA LYS A 43 -14.43 -8.02 22.52
C LYS A 43 -14.13 -9.17 23.51
N PRO A 44 -15.03 -9.45 24.47
CA PRO A 44 -14.79 -10.49 25.47
C PRO A 44 -14.70 -11.85 24.79
N PHE A 45 -13.47 -12.34 24.64
CA PHE A 45 -13.16 -13.69 24.21
C PHE A 45 -12.43 -14.38 25.37
N PRO A 46 -12.74 -15.65 25.70
CA PRO A 46 -12.19 -16.31 26.89
C PRO A 46 -10.69 -16.66 26.80
N ALA A 47 -9.98 -16.24 25.74
CA ALA A 47 -8.60 -16.64 25.47
C ALA A 47 -7.80 -15.54 24.79
N THR A 48 -6.46 -15.60 24.93
CA THR A 48 -5.52 -14.84 24.10
C THR A 48 -5.68 -15.23 22.62
N PRO A 49 -5.56 -14.29 21.68
CA PRO A 49 -5.69 -14.61 20.26
C PRO A 49 -4.65 -15.65 19.84
N PRO A 50 -5.02 -16.62 18.99
CA PRO A 50 -4.06 -17.54 18.41
C PRO A 50 -2.90 -16.82 17.71
N THR A 51 -1.72 -17.43 17.69
CA THR A 51 -0.51 -16.82 17.09
C THR A 51 -0.70 -16.38 15.63
N PHE A 52 -1.50 -17.11 14.84
CA PHE A 52 -1.75 -16.73 13.45
C PHE A 52 -2.51 -15.39 13.32
N VAL A 53 -3.34 -15.03 14.32
CA VAL A 53 -4.04 -13.74 14.36
C VAL A 53 -3.04 -12.61 14.60
N TRP A 54 -2.07 -12.81 15.51
CA TRP A 54 -0.99 -11.86 15.73
C TRP A 54 -0.16 -11.61 14.47
N LEU A 55 0.21 -12.69 13.78
CA LEU A 55 0.95 -12.60 12.51
C LEU A 55 0.13 -11.89 11.42
N GLY A 56 -1.15 -12.21 11.31
CA GLY A 56 -2.09 -11.53 10.40
C GLY A 56 -2.20 -10.04 10.70
N GLN A 57 -2.39 -9.67 11.98
CA GLN A 57 -2.50 -8.28 12.40
C GLN A 57 -1.20 -7.51 12.14
N ALA A 58 -0.03 -8.12 12.42
CA ALA A 58 1.26 -7.50 12.14
C ALA A 58 1.49 -7.30 10.63
N GLY A 59 1.15 -8.30 9.81
CA GLY A 59 1.23 -8.19 8.35
C GLY A 59 0.32 -7.09 7.80
N HIS A 60 -0.91 -7.00 8.32
CA HIS A 60 -1.85 -5.94 7.97
C HIS A 60 -1.31 -4.56 8.37
N LEU A 61 -0.74 -4.41 9.57
CA LEU A 61 -0.11 -3.16 10.00
C LEU A 61 1.04 -2.74 9.08
N LEU A 62 1.93 -3.67 8.72
CA LEU A 62 3.04 -3.38 7.82
C LEU A 62 2.56 -2.94 6.43
N MET A 63 1.46 -3.52 5.93
CA MET A 63 0.81 -3.07 4.70
C MET A 63 0.32 -1.62 4.79
N LEU A 64 -0.34 -1.25 5.89
CA LEU A 64 -0.79 0.13 6.14
C LEU A 64 0.41 1.09 6.25
N LEU A 65 1.48 0.69 6.92
CA LEU A 65 2.72 1.48 6.99
C LEU A 65 3.36 1.65 5.61
N GLY A 66 3.30 0.63 4.75
CA GLY A 66 3.69 0.73 3.34
C GLY A 66 2.90 1.79 2.58
N LEU A 67 1.57 1.77 2.69
CA LEU A 67 0.69 2.77 2.08
C LEU A 67 0.99 4.19 2.59
N LEU A 68 1.22 4.35 3.89
CA LEU A 68 1.59 5.64 4.48
C LEU A 68 2.97 6.11 4.00
N ALA A 69 3.94 5.19 3.94
CA ALA A 69 5.31 5.48 3.50
C ALA A 69 5.37 6.01 2.05
N LEU A 70 4.40 5.68 1.19
CA LEU A 70 4.32 6.21 -0.18
C LEU A 70 4.27 7.74 -0.25
N TRP A 71 3.83 8.43 0.81
CA TRP A 71 3.81 9.88 0.86
C TRP A 71 5.21 10.50 0.88
N ARG A 72 6.13 9.92 1.66
CA ARG A 72 7.47 10.48 1.91
C ARG A 72 8.59 9.73 1.21
N TRP A 73 8.46 8.40 1.08
CA TRP A 73 9.48 7.48 0.57
C TRP A 73 8.89 6.60 -0.52
N GLU A 74 8.74 7.16 -1.73
CA GLU A 74 8.03 6.50 -2.83
C GLU A 74 8.54 5.09 -3.15
N VAL A 75 9.86 4.90 -3.26
CA VAL A 75 10.43 3.59 -3.60
C VAL A 75 10.31 2.62 -2.43
N ALA A 76 10.76 3.02 -1.24
CA ALA A 76 10.72 2.15 -0.06
C ALA A 76 9.29 1.78 0.33
N GLY A 77 8.36 2.75 0.31
CA GLY A 77 6.94 2.52 0.53
C GLY A 77 6.31 1.62 -0.52
N SER A 78 6.70 1.75 -1.79
CA SER A 78 6.23 0.89 -2.88
C SER A 78 6.66 -0.56 -2.67
N LEU A 79 7.94 -0.79 -2.36
CA LEU A 79 8.44 -2.13 -2.06
C LEU A 79 7.75 -2.70 -0.82
N LEU A 80 7.63 -1.90 0.24
CA LEU A 80 7.00 -2.33 1.47
C LEU A 80 5.54 -2.73 1.23
N VAL A 81 4.72 -1.90 0.59
CA VAL A 81 3.32 -2.22 0.33
C VAL A 81 3.16 -3.42 -0.59
N ILE A 82 3.99 -3.54 -1.64
CA ILE A 82 3.92 -4.70 -2.56
C ILE A 82 4.23 -5.99 -1.81
N LEU A 83 5.35 -6.05 -1.08
CA LEU A 83 5.78 -7.27 -0.40
C LEU A 83 4.83 -7.65 0.73
N THR A 84 4.38 -6.68 1.52
CA THR A 84 3.49 -6.94 2.66
C THR A 84 2.07 -7.27 2.23
N SER A 85 1.51 -6.58 1.23
CA SER A 85 0.18 -6.93 0.69
C SER A 85 0.19 -8.28 -0.01
N LEU A 86 1.27 -8.63 -0.71
CA LEU A 86 1.44 -9.96 -1.32
C LEU A 86 1.40 -11.04 -0.23
N ALA A 87 2.25 -10.92 0.79
CA ALA A 87 2.34 -11.89 1.88
C ALA A 87 1.04 -11.98 2.68
N PHE A 88 0.41 -10.84 3.00
CA PHE A 88 -0.82 -10.79 3.78
C PHE A 88 -2.00 -11.40 3.03
N PHE A 89 -2.28 -10.94 1.81
CA PHE A 89 -3.46 -11.42 1.07
C PHE A 89 -3.30 -12.85 0.55
N ALA A 90 -2.08 -13.34 0.31
CA ALA A 90 -1.86 -14.73 -0.07
C ALA A 90 -2.40 -15.70 0.99
N CYS A 91 -2.36 -15.32 2.26
CA CYS A 91 -2.87 -16.11 3.38
C CYS A 91 -4.31 -15.72 3.77
N ALA A 92 -4.69 -14.45 3.63
CA ALA A 92 -5.93 -13.91 4.20
C ALA A 92 -7.12 -13.83 3.22
N ALA A 93 -6.88 -13.64 1.92
CA ALA A 93 -7.94 -13.29 0.97
C ALA A 93 -8.55 -14.47 0.20
N GLY A 94 -7.97 -15.67 0.29
CA GLY A 94 -8.45 -16.84 -0.45
C GLY A 94 -8.56 -16.58 -1.95
N ALA A 95 -9.73 -16.88 -2.54
CA ALA A 95 -9.98 -16.65 -3.97
C ALA A 95 -9.92 -15.16 -4.38
N ASN A 96 -10.10 -14.23 -3.46
CA ASN A 96 -10.03 -12.78 -3.72
C ASN A 96 -8.58 -12.25 -3.73
N PHE A 97 -7.58 -13.09 -3.47
CA PHE A 97 -6.17 -12.69 -3.42
C PHE A 97 -5.73 -11.81 -4.59
N PRO A 98 -5.95 -12.18 -5.87
CA PRO A 98 -5.45 -11.38 -7.00
C PRO A 98 -6.05 -9.97 -7.02
N LEU A 99 -7.33 -9.85 -6.66
CA LEU A 99 -8.04 -8.57 -6.63
C LEU A 99 -7.54 -7.70 -5.47
N CYS A 100 -7.51 -8.24 -4.25
CA CYS A 100 -7.09 -7.49 -3.06
C CYS A 100 -5.63 -7.01 -3.19
N PHE A 101 -4.74 -7.90 -3.65
CA PHE A 101 -3.34 -7.54 -3.91
C PHE A 101 -3.23 -6.49 -5.02
N GLY A 102 -3.86 -6.73 -6.17
CA GLY A 102 -3.79 -5.84 -7.33
C GLY A 102 -4.26 -4.42 -7.03
N VAL A 103 -5.40 -4.29 -6.34
CA VAL A 103 -5.93 -2.98 -5.91
C VAL A 103 -5.00 -2.31 -4.91
N THR A 104 -4.45 -3.06 -3.95
CA THR A 104 -3.57 -2.52 -2.92
C THR A 104 -2.22 -2.07 -3.44
N ALA A 105 -1.67 -2.77 -4.45
CA ALA A 105 -0.42 -2.41 -5.10
C ALA A 105 -0.55 -1.28 -6.13
N LEU A 106 -1.77 -0.96 -6.57
CA LEU A 106 -2.06 0.04 -7.59
C LEU A 106 -1.41 1.43 -7.34
N PRO A 107 -1.43 2.03 -6.14
CA PRO A 107 -0.75 3.30 -5.89
C PRO A 107 0.78 3.27 -6.04
N ALA A 108 1.41 2.10 -5.94
CA ALA A 108 2.86 1.96 -6.08
C ALA A 108 3.31 2.17 -7.54
N ALA A 109 2.52 1.73 -8.52
CA ALA A 109 2.87 1.81 -9.95
C ALA A 109 3.18 3.25 -10.44
N PRO A 110 2.30 4.25 -10.26
CA PRO A 110 2.61 5.62 -10.72
C PRO A 110 3.79 6.23 -9.94
N LEU A 111 3.99 5.89 -8.67
CA LEU A 111 5.08 6.43 -7.85
C LEU A 111 6.43 5.83 -8.22
N LEU A 112 6.49 4.53 -8.51
CA LEU A 112 7.68 3.89 -9.07
C LEU A 112 8.03 4.44 -10.45
N LEU A 113 7.04 4.68 -11.30
CA LEU A 113 7.25 5.30 -12.61
C LEU A 113 7.84 6.71 -12.47
N CYS A 114 7.30 7.53 -11.55
CA CYS A 114 7.85 8.85 -11.26
C CYS A 114 9.28 8.78 -10.71
N ALA A 115 9.57 7.83 -9.82
CA ALA A 115 10.91 7.64 -9.27
C ALA A 115 11.92 7.22 -10.35
N TRP A 116 11.53 6.32 -11.26
CA TRP A 116 12.35 5.88 -12.39
C TRP A 116 12.67 7.04 -13.34
N ARG A 117 11.66 7.83 -13.74
CA ARG A 117 11.88 9.00 -14.63
C ARG A 117 12.83 10.03 -14.01
N ARG A 118 12.72 10.29 -12.71
CA ARG A 118 13.65 11.21 -12.02
C ARG A 118 15.10 10.72 -12.04
N ARG A 119 15.32 9.41 -11.88
CA ARG A 119 16.66 8.82 -11.96
C ARG A 119 17.22 8.90 -13.38
N ALA A 120 16.42 8.61 -14.39
CA ALA A 120 16.83 8.69 -15.80
C ALA A 120 17.23 10.13 -16.21
N ALA A 121 16.53 11.14 -15.70
CA ALA A 121 16.84 12.56 -15.96
C ALA A 121 18.07 13.09 -15.20
N GLY A 122 18.53 12.41 -14.14
CA GLY A 122 19.69 12.81 -13.33
C GLY A 122 21.02 12.19 -13.78
N HIS A 123 21.03 11.41 -14.87
CA HIS A 123 22.22 10.78 -15.44
C HIS A 123 22.59 11.35 -16.83
N GLY A 124 22.17 12.58 -17.12
CA GLY A 124 22.50 13.32 -18.34
C GLY A 124 23.38 14.53 -18.06
#